data_AF-A0A0C9SU26-F1
#
_entry.id   AF-A0A0C9SU26-F1
#
_cell.length_a   1.000
_cell.length_b   1.000
_cell.length_c   1.000
_cell.angle_alpha   90.00
_cell.angle_beta   90.00
_cell.angle_gamma   90.00
#
_symmetry.space_group_name_H-M   'P 1'
#
loop_
_entity.id
_entity.type
_entity.pdbx_description
1 polymer ?
#
loop_
_entity_poly.entity_id
_entity_poly.type
_entity_poly.pdbx_seq_one_letter_code
_entity_poly.pdbx_strand_id
1 'polypeptide(L)'
;MGLDVNKEEYPIPLRRLQFPVRVGYAMTINKAQGQSVKHVGLDLRSGVFSHGQLYVALSRCTNPRNVKVAFRPGQENNKTWNVVYTEVLRNVLEG
;
A
#
# COMPACT_ATOMS: atom_id res chain seq x y z
N MET A 1 1.33 -9.06 -22.62
CA MET A 1 -0.13 -9.28 -22.59
C MET A 1 -0.76 -7.97 -23.03
N GLY A 2 -1.06 -7.86 -24.31
CA GLY A 2 -1.67 -6.66 -24.90
C GLY A 2 -3.10 -6.53 -24.40
N LEU A 3 -3.48 -5.34 -23.96
CA LEU A 3 -4.88 -5.02 -23.73
C LEU A 3 -5.49 -4.77 -25.11
N ASP A 4 -5.99 -5.81 -25.75
CA ASP A 4 -6.85 -5.65 -26.91
C ASP A 4 -8.18 -5.07 -26.40
N VAL A 5 -8.28 -3.74 -26.49
CA VAL A 5 -9.44 -2.98 -26.01
C VAL A 5 -10.63 -3.30 -26.91
N ASN A 6 -11.70 -3.85 -26.33
CA ASN A 6 -12.97 -4.06 -27.03
C ASN A 6 -13.51 -2.69 -27.48
N LYS A 7 -13.57 -2.48 -28.79
CA LYS A 7 -14.01 -1.23 -29.44
C LYS A 7 -15.49 -0.92 -29.23
N GLU A 8 -16.32 -1.91 -28.89
CA GLU A 8 -17.76 -1.73 -28.68
C GLU A 8 -18.08 -1.16 -27.29
N GLU A 9 -17.20 -1.35 -26.31
CA GLU A 9 -17.41 -0.94 -24.91
C GLU A 9 -16.84 0.46 -24.59
N TYR A 10 -15.91 0.96 -25.42
CA TYR A 10 -15.26 2.26 -25.25
C TYR A 10 -15.16 3.02 -26.59
N PRO A 11 -16.12 3.90 -26.91
CA PRO A 11 -16.21 4.56 -28.22
C PRO A 11 -15.08 5.56 -28.50
N ILE A 12 -14.26 5.92 -27.49
CA ILE A 12 -13.17 6.88 -27.63
C ILE A 12 -11.88 6.26 -27.05
N PRO A 13 -10.85 6.00 -27.88
CA PRO A 13 -9.57 5.52 -27.37
C PRO A 13 -8.82 6.65 -26.64
N LEU A 14 -8.75 6.58 -25.31
CA LEU A 14 -7.97 7.51 -24.50
C LEU A 14 -6.48 7.14 -24.55
N ARG A 15 -5.63 8.08 -25.01
CA ARG A 15 -4.18 7.89 -25.08
C ARG A 15 -3.47 8.83 -24.12
N ARG A 16 -2.53 8.30 -23.32
CA ARG A 16 -1.67 9.08 -22.42
C ARG A 16 -0.26 9.22 -22.99
N LEU A 17 0.18 10.45 -23.25
CA LEU A 17 1.57 10.76 -23.59
C LEU A 17 2.23 11.43 -22.38
N GLN A 18 3.17 10.75 -21.73
CA GLN A 18 3.86 11.23 -20.54
C GLN A 18 5.21 10.54 -20.41
N PHE A 19 6.22 11.23 -19.89
CA PHE A 19 7.50 10.61 -19.56
C PHE A 19 7.33 9.50 -18.51
N PRO A 20 8.01 8.34 -18.64
CA PRO A 20 7.89 7.23 -17.70
C PRO A 20 8.69 7.47 -16.40
N VAL A 21 8.56 8.67 -15.82
CA VAL A 21 9.28 9.11 -14.62
C VAL A 21 8.28 9.61 -13.58
N ARG A 22 8.50 9.29 -12.31
CA ARG A 22 7.72 9.77 -11.17
C ARG A 22 8.67 10.09 -10.02
N VAL A 23 8.32 11.07 -9.20
CA VAL A 23 9.00 11.29 -7.91
C VAL A 23 8.85 10.02 -7.07
N GLY A 24 9.98 9.46 -6.63
CA GLY A 24 10.03 8.13 -6.02
C GLY A 24 10.37 8.09 -4.53
N TYR A 25 10.66 9.24 -3.90
CA TYR A 25 11.08 9.27 -2.49
C TYR A 25 9.93 8.88 -1.54
N ALA A 26 8.72 9.36 -1.84
CA ALA A 26 7.50 8.97 -1.15
C ALA A 26 6.54 8.33 -2.15
N MET A 27 5.94 7.22 -1.76
CA MET A 27 4.93 6.54 -2.55
C MET A 27 3.81 6.04 -1.65
N THR A 28 2.62 5.89 -2.22
CA THR A 28 1.49 5.33 -1.49
C THR A 28 1.70 3.84 -1.24
N ILE A 29 1.10 3.30 -0.18
CA ILE A 29 1.15 1.87 0.17
C ILE A 29 0.76 0.99 -1.02
N ASN A 30 -0.31 1.36 -1.73
CA ASN A 30 -0.78 0.63 -2.91
C ASN A 30 0.25 0.62 -4.05
N LYS A 31 1.03 1.69 -4.20
CA LYS A 31 2.10 1.75 -5.21
C LYS A 31 3.35 1.00 -4.80
N ALA A 32 3.63 0.90 -3.51
CA ALA A 32 4.70 0.06 -2.97
C ALA A 32 4.37 -1.45 -3.03
N GLN A 33 3.16 -1.84 -3.45
CA GLN A 33 2.79 -3.25 -3.54
C GLN A 33 3.71 -4.00 -4.53
N GLY A 34 4.34 -5.09 -4.07
CA GLY A 34 5.28 -5.90 -4.86
C GLY A 34 6.71 -5.36 -4.91
N GLN A 35 7.03 -4.31 -4.16
CA GLN A 35 8.39 -3.77 -4.05
C GLN A 35 9.06 -4.19 -2.75
N SER A 36 10.37 -4.41 -2.79
CA SER A 36 11.20 -4.65 -1.61
C SER A 36 12.17 -3.47 -1.42
N VAL A 37 12.18 -2.88 -0.22
CA VAL A 37 13.01 -1.72 0.11
C VAL A 37 13.86 -1.99 1.35
N LYS A 38 15.08 -1.44 1.37
CA LYS A 38 16.03 -1.63 2.48
C LYS A 38 15.64 -0.88 3.74
N HIS A 39 15.05 0.30 3.58
CA HIS A 39 14.57 1.18 4.65
C HIS A 39 13.20 1.73 4.27
N VAL A 40 12.31 1.86 5.25
CA VAL A 40 10.97 2.40 5.02
C VAL A 40 10.58 3.36 6.14
N GLY A 41 10.14 4.55 5.74
CA GLY A 41 9.40 5.48 6.59
C GLY A 41 7.91 5.34 6.30
N LEU A 42 7.13 4.98 7.29
CA LEU A 42 5.68 4.85 7.20
C LEU A 42 5.02 6.05 7.88
N ASP A 43 4.26 6.82 7.12
CA ASP A 43 3.50 7.94 7.65
C ASP A 43 2.07 7.49 8.01
N LEU A 44 1.80 7.34 9.31
CA LEU A 44 0.48 7.01 9.88
C LEU A 44 -0.15 8.21 10.59
N ARG A 45 0.24 9.44 10.22
CA ARG A 45 -0.52 10.63 10.63
C ARG A 45 -1.95 10.60 10.10
N SER A 46 -2.22 9.83 9.07
CA SER A 46 -3.58 9.41 8.72
C SER A 46 -3.63 7.88 8.79
N GLY A 47 -4.64 7.34 9.46
CA GLY A 47 -4.80 5.89 9.59
C GLY A 47 -4.99 5.21 8.24
N VAL A 48 -4.64 3.92 8.17
CA VAL A 48 -4.95 3.08 7.01
C VAL A 48 -6.47 2.90 6.88
N PHE A 49 -6.97 2.76 5.66
CA PHE A 49 -8.42 2.74 5.40
C PHE A 49 -8.91 1.44 4.78
N SER A 50 -8.02 0.57 4.29
CA SER A 50 -8.42 -0.69 3.66
C SER A 50 -7.72 -1.90 4.26
N HIS A 51 -8.34 -3.07 4.04
CA HIS A 51 -7.78 -4.34 4.44
C HIS A 51 -6.37 -4.54 3.88
N GLY A 52 -5.47 -5.05 4.73
CA GLY A 52 -4.12 -5.46 4.33
C GLY A 52 -3.14 -4.32 4.07
N GLN A 53 -3.56 -3.05 4.06
CA GLN A 53 -2.67 -1.91 3.79
C GLN A 53 -1.52 -1.82 4.79
N LEU A 54 -1.82 -1.95 6.08
CA LEU A 54 -0.78 -1.89 7.11
C LEU A 54 0.23 -3.03 6.95
N TYR A 55 -0.26 -4.24 6.64
CA TYR A 55 0.59 -5.39 6.34
C TYR A 55 1.44 -5.18 5.08
N VAL A 56 0.83 -4.69 3.99
CA VAL A 56 1.54 -4.36 2.75
C VAL A 56 2.66 -3.38 3.04
N ALA A 57 2.42 -2.32 3.80
CA ALA A 57 3.42 -1.32 4.14
C ALA A 57 4.59 -1.90 4.97
N LEU A 58 4.27 -2.64 6.03
CA LEU A 58 5.29 -3.19 6.94
C LEU A 58 6.13 -4.30 6.27
N SER A 59 5.50 -5.11 5.40
CA SER A 59 6.18 -6.19 4.69
C SER A 59 7.09 -5.71 3.55
N ARG A 60 7.16 -4.41 3.22
CA ARG A 60 8.09 -3.91 2.19
C ARG A 60 9.54 -3.93 2.66
N CYS A 61 9.76 -3.99 3.97
CA CYS A 61 11.10 -4.03 4.54
C CYS A 61 11.34 -5.37 5.24
N THR A 62 12.46 -6.01 4.93
CA THR A 62 12.81 -7.32 5.51
C THR A 62 13.24 -7.20 6.96
N ASN A 63 13.94 -6.11 7.32
CA ASN A 63 14.44 -5.91 8.68
C ASN A 63 13.56 -4.91 9.43
N PRO A 64 12.89 -5.30 10.53
CA PRO A 64 12.02 -4.40 11.29
C PRO A 64 12.77 -3.20 11.88
N ARG A 65 14.08 -3.29 12.13
CA ARG A 65 14.90 -2.16 12.62
C ARG A 65 14.99 -1.02 11.60
N ASN A 66 14.76 -1.32 10.32
CA ASN A 66 14.78 -0.37 9.22
C ASN A 66 13.40 0.23 8.92
N VAL A 67 12.39 -0.10 9.72
CA VAL A 67 11.05 0.48 9.65
C VAL A 67 10.95 1.61 10.68
N LYS A 68 10.57 2.80 10.22
CA LYS A 68 10.24 3.95 11.09
C LYS A 68 8.81 4.35 10.83
N VAL A 69 8.04 4.58 11.89
CA VAL A 69 6.62 4.93 11.81
C VAL A 69 6.40 6.30 12.44
N ALA A 70 5.79 7.21 11.68
CA ALA A 70 5.38 8.53 12.17
C ALA A 70 3.88 8.50 12.52
N PHE A 71 3.54 8.90 13.74
CA PHE A 71 2.16 9.02 14.22
C PHE A 71 1.71 10.48 14.27
N ARG A 72 0.42 10.72 14.52
CA ARG A 72 -0.10 12.07 14.74
C ARG A 72 0.61 12.73 15.94
N PRO A 73 1.02 14.00 15.83
CA PRO A 73 1.54 14.73 16.99
C PRO A 73 0.45 14.83 18.06
N GLY A 74 0.83 14.63 19.33
CA GLY A 74 -0.12 14.62 20.46
C GLY A 74 -0.87 13.30 20.68
N GLN A 75 -0.57 12.25 19.90
CA GLN A 75 -1.12 10.93 20.14
C GLN A 75 -0.42 10.27 21.34
N GLU A 76 -1.19 9.93 22.40
CA GLU A 76 -0.62 9.39 23.65
C GLU A 76 0.05 8.03 23.48
N ASN A 77 -0.46 7.21 22.55
CA ASN A 77 0.01 5.84 22.33
C ASN A 77 0.39 5.62 20.87
N ASN A 78 1.51 4.95 20.60
CA ASN A 78 1.97 4.58 19.24
C ASN A 78 1.14 3.43 18.62
N LYS A 79 -0.18 3.59 18.56
CA LYS A 79 -1.14 2.60 18.06
C LYS A 79 -1.87 3.13 16.82
N THR A 80 -2.19 2.23 15.91
CA THR A 80 -3.06 2.50 14.76
C THR A 80 -4.12 1.40 14.68
N TRP A 81 -5.28 1.73 14.11
CA TRP A 81 -6.27 0.72 13.77
C TRP A 81 -5.74 -0.17 12.65
N ASN A 82 -5.92 -1.47 12.80
CA ASN A 82 -5.67 -2.44 11.75
C ASN A 82 -7.01 -2.82 11.10
N VAL A 83 -7.19 -2.46 9.83
CA VAL A 83 -8.39 -2.83 9.09
C VAL A 83 -8.20 -4.26 8.57
N VAL A 84 -8.94 -5.21 9.13
CA VAL A 84 -8.85 -6.62 8.77
C VAL A 84 -10.22 -7.26 8.55
N TYR A 85 -10.38 -7.95 7.42
CA TYR A 85 -11.47 -8.87 7.19
C TYR A 85 -11.23 -10.15 8.00
N THR A 86 -12.11 -10.39 8.98
CA THR A 86 -11.93 -11.46 9.97
C THR A 86 -12.13 -12.83 9.36
N GLU A 87 -12.84 -12.93 8.23
CA GLU A 87 -13.01 -14.17 7.46
C GLU A 87 -11.66 -14.75 7.01
N VAL A 88 -10.69 -13.88 6.73
CA VAL A 88 -9.33 -14.27 6.33
C VAL A 88 -8.54 -14.85 7.50
N LEU A 89 -8.84 -14.41 8.73
CA LEU A 89 -8.14 -14.87 9.93
C LEU A 89 -8.69 -16.18 10.49
N ARG A 90 -10.00 -16.46 10.32
CA ARG A 90 -10.63 -17.69 10.83
C ARG A 90 -9.93 -18.95 10.32
N ASN A 91 -9.60 -18.99 9.02
CA ASN A 91 -8.90 -20.14 8.41
C ASN A 91 -7.46 -20.34 8.90
N VAL A 92 -6.85 -19.34 9.57
CA VAL A 92 -5.47 -19.41 10.09
C VAL A 92 -5.44 -19.78 11.57
N LEU A 93 -6.53 -19.52 12.31
CA LEU A 93 -6.63 -19.78 13.75
C LEU A 93 -7.27 -21.13 14.09
N GLU A 94 -7.99 -21.72 13.14
CA GLU A 94 -8.64 -23.04 13.28
C GLU A 94 -7.86 -24.20 12.61
N GLY A 95 -6.67 -23.92 12.08
CA GLY A 95 -5.79 -24.88 11.40
C GLY A 95 -4.54 -25.25 12.19
#